data_AF-A0A4Y2HIE2-F1
#
_entry.id   AF-A0A4Y2HIE2-F1
#
_cell.length_a   1.000
_cell.length_b   1.000
_cell.length_c   1.000
_cell.angle_alpha   90.00
_cell.angle_beta   90.00
_cell.angle_gamma   90.00
#
_symmetry.space_group_name_H-M   'P 1'
#
loop_
_entity.id
_entity.type
_entity.pdbx_description
1 polymer ?
#
loop_
_entity_poly.entity_id
_entity_poly.type
_entity_poly.pdbx_seq_one_letter_code
_entity_poly.pdbx_strand_id
1 'polypeptide(L)'
;MKALNPRCKLKQYLEELFLKKMQNLWDNGNTGRSVHKLLKTVHLKLVFWTLEEILLVTGHGPFPSFLNRFHLSDSDSCACGEVSDPIHHTPNDPVLAY
;
A
#
# COMPACT_ATOMS: atom_id res chain seq x y z
N MET A 1 4.48 -46.55 -1.20
CA MET A 1 5.07 -45.20 -1.41
C MET A 1 3.98 -44.32 -2.01
N LYS A 2 3.52 -43.27 -1.31
CA LYS A 2 2.47 -42.38 -1.85
C LYS A 2 3.09 -41.52 -2.95
N ALA A 3 2.61 -41.68 -4.18
CA ALA A 3 2.98 -40.83 -5.29
C ALA A 3 2.61 -39.38 -4.95
N LEU A 4 3.63 -38.55 -4.74
CA LEU A 4 3.44 -37.11 -4.64
C LEU A 4 3.13 -36.61 -6.05
N ASN A 5 1.88 -36.21 -6.27
CA ASN A 5 1.40 -35.63 -7.52
C ASN A 5 2.38 -34.54 -8.01
N PRO A 6 3.13 -34.75 -9.11
CA PRO A 6 4.22 -33.87 -9.54
C PRO A 6 3.75 -32.46 -9.89
N ARG A 7 2.50 -32.34 -10.36
CA ARG A 7 1.92 -31.08 -10.84
C ARG A 7 1.70 -30.08 -9.72
N CYS A 8 1.23 -30.52 -8.55
CA CYS A 8 1.01 -29.64 -7.40
C CYS A 8 2.34 -29.14 -6.81
N LYS A 9 3.35 -30.01 -6.74
CA LYS A 9 4.69 -29.64 -6.25
C LYS A 9 5.40 -28.65 -7.17
N LEU A 10 5.35 -28.88 -8.47
CA LEU A 10 5.92 -27.95 -9.44
C LEU A 10 5.21 -26.59 -9.40
N LYS A 11 3.87 -26.60 -9.31
CA LYS A 11 3.08 -25.35 -9.18
C LYS A 11 3.50 -24.55 -7.93
N GLN A 12 3.57 -25.20 -6.77
CA GLN A 12 3.99 -24.56 -5.53
C GLN A 12 5.40 -23.97 -5.63
N TYR A 13 6.34 -24.73 -6.19
CA TYR A 13 7.72 -24.25 -6.37
C TYR A 13 7.79 -23.01 -7.28
N LEU A 14 7.02 -22.98 -8.36
CA LEU A 14 6.94 -21.81 -9.24
C LEU A 14 6.30 -20.61 -8.55
N GLU A 15 5.26 -20.81 -7.74
CA GLU A 15 4.63 -19.75 -6.93
C GLU A 15 5.62 -19.15 -5.92
N GLU A 16 6.40 -19.99 -5.24
CA GLU A 16 7.44 -19.55 -4.30
C GLU A 16 8.55 -18.74 -5.00
N LEU A 17 9.03 -19.20 -6.15
CA LEU A 17 10.01 -18.47 -6.95
C LEU A 17 9.47 -17.12 -7.44
N PHE A 18 8.23 -17.10 -7.92
CA PHE A 18 7.57 -15.87 -8.36
C PHE A 18 7.44 -14.87 -7.20
N LEU A 19 6.92 -15.31 -6.06
CA LEU A 19 6.78 -14.48 -4.86
C LEU A 19 8.11 -13.91 -4.40
N LYS A 20 9.17 -14.73 -4.37
CA LYS A 20 10.52 -14.28 -4.00
C LYS A 20 11.04 -13.19 -4.94
N LYS A 21 10.83 -13.37 -6.25
CA LYS A 21 11.23 -12.38 -7.25
C LYS A 21 10.43 -11.08 -7.10
N MET A 22 9.11 -11.18 -6.94
CA MET A 22 8.24 -10.02 -6.77
C MET A 22 8.55 -9.25 -5.48
N GLN A 23 8.79 -9.97 -4.38
CA GLN A 23 9.17 -9.35 -3.12
C GLN A 23 10.49 -8.58 -3.24
N ASN A 24 11.49 -9.13 -3.94
CA ASN A 24 12.75 -8.44 -4.17
C ASN A 24 12.55 -7.13 -4.97
N LEU A 25 11.73 -7.17 -6.03
CA LEU A 25 11.37 -5.98 -6.79
C LEU A 25 10.59 -4.97 -5.95
N TRP A 26 9.74 -5.46 -5.06
CA TRP A 26 8.94 -4.62 -4.15
C TRP A 26 9.80 -3.89 -3.13
N ASP A 27 10.76 -4.60 -2.52
CA ASP A 27 11.64 -4.03 -1.48
C ASP A 27 12.64 -3.04 -2.05
N ASN A 28 13.20 -3.35 -3.23
CA ASN A 28 14.26 -2.56 -3.86
C ASN A 28 13.74 -1.54 -4.89
N GLY A 29 12.45 -1.59 -5.24
CA GLY A 29 11.84 -0.68 -6.19
C GLY A 29 11.63 0.72 -5.63
N ASN A 30 11.70 1.74 -6.50
CA ASN A 30 11.48 3.14 -6.14
C ASN A 30 10.02 3.62 -6.38
N THR A 31 9.21 2.82 -7.09
CA THR A 31 7.79 3.16 -7.35
C THR A 31 6.91 2.64 -6.22
N GLY A 32 5.87 3.40 -5.85
CA GLY A 32 4.89 2.94 -4.85
C GLY A 32 5.43 2.87 -3.42
N ARG A 33 6.45 3.67 -3.06
CA ARG A 33 7.05 3.65 -1.71
C ARG A 33 6.07 3.98 -0.59
N SER A 34 5.08 4.83 -0.83
CA SER A 34 3.98 5.08 0.12
C SER A 34 3.22 3.79 0.41
N VAL A 35 2.85 3.04 -0.63
CA VAL A 35 2.19 1.74 -0.52
C VAL A 35 3.10 0.72 0.16
N HIS A 36 4.40 0.69 -0.15
CA HIS A 36 5.39 -0.18 0.52
C HIS A 36 5.51 0.09 2.02
N LYS A 37 5.33 1.35 2.46
CA LYS A 37 5.31 1.67 3.90
C LYS A 37 4.18 0.94 4.63
N LEU A 38 3.02 0.78 3.98
CA LEU A 38 1.83 0.13 4.54
C LEU A 38 1.84 -1.39 4.32
N LEU A 39 2.23 -1.84 3.11
CA LEU A 39 2.29 -3.24 2.72
C LEU A 39 3.75 -3.65 2.46
N LYS A 40 4.36 -4.30 3.44
CA LYS A 40 5.74 -4.77 3.31
C LYS A 40 5.87 -6.04 2.49
N THR A 41 4.80 -6.81 2.34
CA THR A 41 4.86 -8.15 1.75
C THR A 41 3.91 -8.29 0.57
N VAL A 42 4.41 -8.94 -0.48
CA VAL A 42 3.62 -9.30 -1.66
C VAL A 42 2.91 -10.63 -1.41
N HIS A 43 1.61 -10.68 -1.68
CA HIS A 43 0.80 -11.90 -1.57
C HIS A 43 0.11 -12.20 -2.91
N LEU A 44 -0.05 -13.49 -3.24
CA LEU A 44 -0.81 -13.93 -4.42
C LEU A 44 -2.33 -13.87 -4.21
N LYS A 45 -2.79 -13.72 -2.97
CA LYS A 45 -4.21 -13.59 -2.66
C LYS A 45 -4.66 -12.19 -3.02
N LEU A 46 -5.77 -12.11 -3.76
CA LEU A 46 -6.53 -10.87 -3.89
C LEU A 46 -6.97 -10.44 -2.48
N VAL A 47 -6.45 -9.30 -2.05
CA VAL A 47 -6.98 -8.59 -0.89
C VAL A 47 -8.12 -7.73 -1.44
N PHE A 48 -9.29 -7.79 -0.82
CA PHE A 48 -10.36 -6.85 -1.11
C PHE A 48 -10.10 -5.59 -0.29
N TRP A 49 -9.85 -4.49 -0.97
CA TRP A 49 -9.65 -3.19 -0.36
C TRP A 49 -10.98 -2.44 -0.36
N THR A 50 -11.29 -1.79 0.76
CA THR A 50 -12.36 -0.80 0.83
C THR A 50 -12.00 0.43 0.00
N LEU A 51 -13.00 1.24 -0.37
CA LEU A 51 -12.75 2.47 -1.12
C LEU A 51 -11.84 3.41 -0.32
N GLU A 52 -12.06 3.50 0.99
CA GLU A 52 -11.29 4.30 1.93
C GLU A 52 -9.82 3.87 1.97
N GLU A 53 -9.54 2.57 2.02
CA GLU A 53 -8.15 2.07 1.99
C GLU A 53 -7.48 2.32 0.63
N ILE A 54 -8.21 2.18 -0.49
CA ILE A 54 -7.68 2.50 -1.83
C ILE A 54 -7.31 3.98 -1.90
N LEU A 55 -8.22 4.86 -1.46
CA LEU A 55 -8.02 6.30 -1.40
C LEU A 55 -6.79 6.65 -0.55
N LEU A 56 -6.70 6.12 0.67
CA LEU A 56 -5.56 6.30 1.56
C LEU A 56 -4.23 5.86 0.91
N VAL A 57 -4.16 4.66 0.36
CA VAL A 57 -2.91 4.09 -0.19
C VAL A 57 -2.45 4.80 -1.45
N THR A 58 -3.39 5.23 -2.29
CA THR A 58 -3.08 6.00 -3.49
C THR A 58 -2.82 7.48 -3.21
N GLY A 59 -3.08 7.92 -1.97
CA GLY A 59 -3.03 9.31 -1.56
C GLY A 59 -4.09 10.19 -2.19
N HIS A 60 -5.18 9.58 -2.65
CA HIS A 60 -6.39 10.25 -3.07
C HIS A 60 -7.29 10.43 -1.85
N GLY A 61 -7.71 11.65 -1.52
CA GLY A 61 -8.56 11.88 -0.35
C GLY A 61 -8.54 13.33 0.10
N PRO A 62 -9.27 13.67 1.17
CA PRO A 62 -9.31 15.01 1.73
C PRO A 62 -8.03 15.39 2.50
N PHE A 63 -6.87 15.02 1.97
CA PHE A 63 -5.57 15.37 2.53
C PHE A 63 -5.13 16.74 1.99
N PRO A 64 -4.66 17.67 2.83
CA PRO A 64 -4.06 18.93 2.38
C PRO A 64 -3.05 18.77 1.25
N SER A 65 -2.18 17.75 1.28
CA SER A 65 -1.23 17.48 0.18
C SER A 65 -1.91 17.13 -1.14
N PHE A 66 -3.00 16.36 -1.09
CA PHE A 66 -3.79 16.01 -2.27
C PHE A 66 -4.51 17.24 -2.82
N LEU A 67 -5.15 18.03 -1.96
CA LEU A 67 -5.88 19.23 -2.36
C LEU A 67 -4.94 20.31 -2.92
N ASN A 68 -3.79 20.53 -2.29
CA ASN A 68 -2.76 21.47 -2.76
C ASN A 68 -2.23 21.10 -4.15
N ARG A 69 -2.04 19.80 -4.43
CA ARG A 69 -1.62 19.31 -5.75
C ARG A 69 -2.58 19.72 -6.88
N PHE A 70 -3.88 19.86 -6.58
CA PHE A 70 -4.89 20.31 -7.53
C PHE A 70 -5.23 21.80 -7.41
N HIS A 71 -4.44 22.56 -6.65
CA HIS A 71 -4.67 23.97 -6.38
C HIS A 71 -6.05 24.26 -5.75
N LEU A 72 -6.56 23.29 -4.96
CA LEU A 72 -7.79 23.41 -4.18
C LEU A 72 -7.53 23.87 -2.74
N SER A 73 -6.26 23.88 -2.32
CA SER A 73 -5.77 24.38 -1.03
C SER A 73 -4.51 25.21 -1.27
N ASP A 74 -4.27 26.21 -0.42
CA ASP A 74 -3.08 27.07 -0.47
C ASP A 74 -1.85 26.46 0.23
N SER A 75 -2.05 25.36 0.98
CA SER A 75 -0.99 24.64 1.70
C SER A 75 -1.19 23.13 1.66
N ASP A 76 -0.07 22.38 1.63
CA ASP A 76 -0.03 20.93 1.82
C ASP A 76 0.17 20.49 3.29
N SER A 77 0.32 21.44 4.21
CA SER A 77 0.53 21.16 5.63
C SER A 77 -0.76 20.89 6.41
N CYS A 78 -0.67 20.03 7.43
CA CYS A 78 -1.69 19.85 8.45
C CYS A 78 -1.69 21.00 9.47
N ALA A 79 -2.71 21.05 10.33
CA ALA A 79 -2.72 21.94 11.50
C ALA A 79 -1.54 21.71 12.46
N CYS A 80 -0.92 20.53 12.41
CA CYS A 80 0.30 20.17 13.14
C CYS A 80 1.59 20.73 12.52
N GLY A 81 1.54 21.37 11.34
CA GLY A 81 2.70 21.95 10.66
C GLY A 81 3.50 20.96 9.80
N GLU A 82 3.21 19.66 9.85
CA GLU A 82 3.80 18.64 9.00
C GLU A 82 3.07 18.54 7.65
N VAL A 83 3.74 18.01 6.62
CA VAL A 83 3.09 17.73 5.33
C VAL A 83 2.05 16.65 5.53
N SER A 84 0.79 16.94 5.16
CA SER A 84 -0.30 16.00 5.36
C SER A 84 -0.27 14.91 4.28
N ASP A 85 0.56 13.90 4.50
CA ASP A 85 0.58 12.70 3.67
C ASP A 85 -0.49 11.68 4.13
N PRO A 86 -0.86 10.71 3.29
CA PRO A 86 -1.92 9.76 3.64
C PRO A 86 -1.57 8.85 4.83
N ILE A 87 -0.28 8.69 5.16
CA ILE A 87 0.18 7.83 6.27
C ILE A 87 0.15 8.62 7.59
N HIS A 88 0.37 9.92 7.52
CA HIS A 88 0.24 10.86 8.61
C HIS A 88 -1.23 10.97 9.06
N HIS A 89 -2.16 10.80 8.12
CA HIS A 89 -3.59 10.80 8.39
C HIS A 89 -4.14 9.40 8.63
N THR A 90 -3.67 8.74 9.70
CA THR A 90 -4.26 7.47 10.14
C THR A 90 -5.42 7.74 11.11
N PRO A 91 -6.49 6.91 11.13
CA PRO A 91 -7.71 7.16 11.93
C PRO A 91 -7.52 7.21 13.46
N ASN A 92 -6.30 7.06 13.97
CA ASN A 92 -5.99 7.14 15.39
C ASN A 92 -5.49 8.53 15.82
N ASP A 93 -5.33 9.47 14.89
CA ASP A 93 -5.04 10.87 15.20
C ASP A 93 -6.36 11.62 15.43
N PRO A 94 -6.57 12.30 16.58
CA PRO A 94 -7.87 12.82 17.00
C PRO A 94 -8.37 14.04 16.20
N VAL A 95 -7.81 14.29 15.01
CA VAL A 95 -8.16 15.44 14.17
C VAL A 95 -9.29 15.12 13.17
N LEU A 96 -9.70 13.85 13.04
CA LEU A 96 -10.95 13.45 12.37
C LEU A 96 -11.93 12.74 13.31
N ALA A 97 -12.32 13.40 14.40
CA ALA A 97 -13.63 13.16 14.97
C ALA A 97 -14.68 13.94 14.14
N TYR A 98 -15.05 13.41 12.99
CA TYR A 98 -16.29 13.75 12.27
C TYR A 98 -16.91 12.49 11.69
#